data_AF-A0A821VQM8-F1
#
_entry.id   AF-A0A821VQM8-F1
#
_cell.length_a   1.000
_cell.length_b   1.000
_cell.length_c   1.000
_cell.angle_alpha   90.00
_cell.angle_beta   90.00
_cell.angle_gamma   90.00
#
_symmetry.space_group_name_H-M   'P 1'
#
loop_
_entity.id
_entity.type
_entity.pdbx_description
1 polymer ?
#
loop_
_entity_poly.entity_id
_entity_poly.type
_entity_poly.pdbx_seq_one_letter_code
_entity_poly.pdbx_strand_id
1 'polypeptide(L)'
;MTKRSYDNFKYINCLGTNWDRNANHYGSHPFYLVMEQLSNSDQVPSGNMHGVLLLNSNAMDYSFSSLPSLTIRTIGGILDFFVFLGPEPEQVIQQYTWLVGRSILPPYWSLGFQLARWDYSSLTHMQMVVK
;
A
#
# COMPACT_ATOMS: atom_id res chain seq x y z
N MET A 1 18.40 18.11 -24.07
CA MET A 1 19.21 17.77 -22.89
C MET A 1 18.28 17.77 -21.67
N THR A 2 17.32 16.84 -21.69
CA THR A 2 17.14 15.69 -20.76
C THR A 2 16.36 16.03 -19.47
N LYS A 3 15.07 16.33 -19.63
CA LYS A 3 14.04 16.04 -18.61
C LYS A 3 13.33 14.76 -19.01
N ARG A 4 13.83 13.61 -18.54
CA ARG A 4 13.21 12.30 -18.78
C ARG A 4 13.63 11.31 -17.70
N SER A 5 13.23 11.57 -16.47
CA SER A 5 13.24 10.57 -15.39
C SER A 5 12.37 11.12 -14.27
N TYR A 6 11.64 10.27 -13.54
CA TYR A 6 10.73 10.56 -12.42
C TYR A 6 9.22 10.76 -12.71
N ASP A 7 8.70 10.35 -13.87
CA ASP A 7 7.24 10.28 -14.12
C ASP A 7 6.64 8.86 -13.93
N ASN A 8 7.37 7.91 -13.33
CA ASN A 8 7.04 6.48 -13.37
C ASN A 8 6.21 5.93 -12.19
N PHE A 9 5.66 6.78 -11.32
CA PHE A 9 4.60 6.37 -10.39
C PHE A 9 3.37 7.24 -10.59
N LYS A 10 2.86 7.26 -11.82
CA LYS A 10 1.56 7.84 -12.16
C LYS A 10 0.48 6.80 -11.93
N TYR A 11 -0.21 6.95 -10.80
CA TYR A 11 -1.37 6.18 -10.38
C TYR A 11 -2.44 6.07 -11.49
N ILE A 12 -3.14 4.93 -11.49
CA ILE A 12 -4.22 4.59 -12.42
C ILE A 12 -5.29 5.70 -12.40
N ASN A 13 -5.44 6.41 -13.52
CA ASN A 13 -6.54 7.36 -13.73
C ASN A 13 -7.85 6.57 -13.88
N CYS A 14 -8.72 6.62 -12.87
CA CYS A 14 -10.12 6.24 -13.02
C CYS A 14 -10.87 7.43 -13.65
N LEU A 15 -11.33 7.25 -14.89
CA LEU A 15 -11.91 8.26 -15.77
C LEU A 15 -13.04 9.09 -15.12
N GLY A 16 -12.88 10.42 -15.03
CA GLY A 16 -14.02 11.36 -15.07
C GLY A 16 -14.53 11.99 -13.77
N THR A 17 -13.79 12.00 -12.66
CA THR A 17 -14.25 12.67 -11.42
C THR A 17 -13.19 13.61 -10.84
N ASN A 18 -13.58 14.85 -10.50
CA ASN A 18 -12.74 15.87 -9.86
C ASN A 18 -12.53 15.53 -8.37
N TRP A 19 -11.89 14.40 -8.07
CA TRP A 19 -11.44 14.11 -6.71
C TRP A 19 -10.03 14.64 -6.51
N ASP A 20 -9.79 15.27 -5.36
CA ASP A 20 -8.45 15.65 -4.95
C ASP A 20 -7.56 14.41 -4.92
N ARG A 21 -6.51 14.43 -5.75
CA ARG A 21 -5.58 13.30 -5.96
C ARG A 21 -4.84 12.86 -4.69
N ASN A 22 -4.87 13.69 -3.64
CA ASN A 22 -4.21 13.47 -2.36
C ASN A 22 -5.22 13.37 -1.20
N ALA A 23 -6.48 13.01 -1.47
CA ALA A 23 -7.47 12.78 -0.43
C ALA A 23 -7.15 11.53 0.39
N ASN A 24 -7.43 11.57 1.69
CA ASN A 24 -7.38 10.38 2.54
C ASN A 24 -8.56 9.44 2.23
N HIS A 25 -8.28 8.14 2.22
CA HIS A 25 -9.27 7.10 1.93
C HIS A 25 -9.54 6.24 3.18
N TYR A 26 -10.27 5.14 3.01
CA TYR A 26 -10.84 4.32 4.09
C TYR A 26 -9.82 3.69 5.05
N GLY A 27 -8.56 3.53 4.62
CA GLY A 27 -7.53 2.85 5.39
C GLY A 27 -6.38 3.78 5.79
N SER A 28 -5.81 3.52 6.96
CA SER A 28 -4.55 4.14 7.41
C SER A 28 -3.53 3.03 7.64
N HIS A 29 -2.52 2.98 6.77
CA HIS A 29 -1.45 1.98 6.82
C HIS A 29 -0.10 2.69 6.83
N PRO A 30 0.42 3.08 8.01
CA PRO A 30 1.68 3.79 8.17
C PRO A 30 2.90 2.87 8.02
N PHE A 31 2.93 2.09 6.95
CA PHE A 31 3.99 1.15 6.60
C PHE A 31 4.47 1.42 5.18
N TYR A 32 5.79 1.47 5.00
CA TYR A 32 6.39 1.56 3.67
C TYR A 32 7.58 0.60 3.56
N LEU A 33 7.82 0.14 2.34
CA LEU A 33 8.93 -0.75 1.98
C LEU A 33 9.87 -0.03 1.04
N VAL A 34 11.17 -0.15 1.28
CA VAL A 34 12.23 0.51 0.50
C VAL A 34 13.21 -0.55 0.03
N MET A 35 13.58 -0.44 -1.24
CA MET A 35 14.70 -1.16 -1.83
C MET A 35 15.96 -0.31 -1.67
N GLU A 36 17.00 -0.89 -1.08
CA GLU A 36 18.30 -0.25 -0.96
C GLU A 36 19.11 -0.43 -2.24
N GLN A 37 19.82 0.61 -2.65
CA GLN A 37 20.76 0.52 -3.74
C GLN A 37 22.15 0.17 -3.18
N LEU A 38 22.67 -1.00 -3.52
CA LEU A 38 24.06 -1.36 -3.23
C LEU A 38 25.00 -0.50 -4.07
N SER A 39 26.03 0.06 -3.45
CA SER A 39 26.75 1.24 -3.93
C SER A 39 27.64 1.06 -5.17
N ASN A 40 27.68 -0.11 -5.83
CA ASN A 40 28.77 -0.39 -6.80
C ASN A 40 28.46 -1.26 -8.03
N SER A 41 27.24 -1.72 -8.32
CA SER A 41 27.02 -2.60 -9.49
C SER A 41 25.82 -2.21 -10.35
N ASP A 42 26.11 -1.76 -11.57
CA ASP A 42 25.16 -1.50 -12.68
C ASP A 42 24.48 -2.78 -13.23
N GLN A 43 24.48 -3.88 -12.48
CA GLN A 43 23.88 -5.15 -12.87
C GLN A 43 22.94 -5.65 -11.77
N VAL A 44 21.65 -5.68 -12.12
CA VAL A 44 20.49 -6.23 -11.37
C VAL A 44 20.27 -5.60 -9.98
N PRO A 45 19.08 -5.02 -9.69
CA PRO A 45 18.75 -4.52 -8.36
C PRO A 45 18.47 -5.68 -7.39
N SER A 46 19.50 -6.46 -7.06
CA SER A 46 19.54 -7.36 -5.92
C SER A 46 19.92 -6.52 -4.70
N GLY A 47 19.05 -5.58 -4.36
CA GLY A 47 19.24 -4.66 -3.25
C GLY A 47 18.60 -5.22 -2.00
N ASN A 48 19.30 -5.14 -0.86
CA ASN A 48 18.67 -5.39 0.43
C ASN A 48 17.40 -4.55 0.58
N MET A 49 16.44 -5.06 1.32
CA MET A 49 15.15 -4.40 1.54
C MET A 49 15.00 -4.06 3.01
N HIS A 50 14.38 -2.91 3.27
CA HIS A 50 13.91 -2.58 4.61
C HIS A 50 12.47 -2.09 4.58
N GLY A 51 11.73 -2.43 5.63
CA GLY A 51 10.38 -1.95 5.88
C GLY A 51 10.35 -1.12 7.14
N VAL A 52 9.57 -0.04 7.16
CA VAL A 52 9.37 0.78 8.36
C VAL A 52 7.88 0.90 8.62
N LEU A 53 7.47 0.56 9.83
CA LEU A 53 6.14 0.77 10.36
C LEU A 53 6.22 1.86 11.44
N LEU A 54 5.38 2.89 11.33
CA LEU A 54 5.09 3.80 12.43
C LEU A 54 3.79 3.33 13.10
N LEU A 55 3.89 2.79 14.32
CA LEU A 55 2.74 2.32 15.07
C LEU A 55 1.99 3.50 15.71
N ASN A 56 1.30 4.26 14.87
CA ASN A 56 0.51 5.42 15.27
C ASN A 56 -0.83 5.43 14.51
N SER A 57 -1.92 5.77 15.20
CA SER A 57 -3.28 5.82 14.67
C SER A 57 -3.85 7.24 14.55
N ASN A 58 -3.11 8.24 15.01
CA ASN A 58 -3.47 9.64 14.87
C ASN A 58 -3.45 10.07 13.39
N ALA A 59 -4.08 11.20 13.06
CA ALA A 59 -4.03 11.73 11.70
C ALA A 59 -2.57 12.07 11.33
N MET A 60 -2.14 11.57 10.17
CA MET A 60 -0.77 11.69 9.69
C MET A 60 -0.74 12.13 8.24
N ASP A 61 0.30 12.90 7.89
CA ASP A 61 0.61 13.31 6.53
C ASP A 61 2.04 12.88 6.15
N TYR A 62 2.24 12.60 4.86
CA TYR A 62 3.49 12.11 4.29
C TYR A 62 3.94 13.05 3.18
N SER A 63 5.12 13.65 3.34
CA SER A 63 5.71 14.51 2.32
C SER A 63 7.06 13.97 1.86
N PHE A 64 7.19 13.74 0.56
CA PHE A 64 8.45 13.37 -0.09
C PHE A 64 9.21 14.62 -0.51
N SER A 65 10.52 14.64 -0.29
CA SER A 65 11.39 15.71 -0.79
C SER A 65 11.99 15.39 -2.16
N SER A 66 12.67 16.35 -2.79
CA SER A 66 13.42 16.12 -4.04
C SER A 66 14.66 15.23 -3.87
N LEU A 67 15.18 15.14 -2.64
CA LEU A 67 16.17 14.15 -2.23
C LEU A 67 15.45 12.88 -1.73
N PRO A 68 16.11 11.71 -1.66
CA PRO A 68 15.52 10.50 -1.10
C PRO A 68 15.29 10.67 0.40
N SER A 69 14.21 11.37 0.76
CA SER A 69 13.78 11.61 2.13
C SER A 69 12.26 11.66 2.21
N LEU A 70 11.74 11.07 3.29
CA LEU A 70 10.33 11.02 3.64
C LEU A 70 10.16 11.71 4.99
N THR A 71 9.26 12.68 5.05
CA THR A 71 8.87 13.33 6.31
C THR A 71 7.46 12.89 6.68
N ILE A 72 7.30 12.35 7.89
CA ILE A 72 6.01 11.94 8.45
C ILE A 72 5.61 12.94 9.52
N ARG A 73 4.40 13.50 9.41
CA ARG A 73 3.86 14.49 10.35
C ARG A 73 2.61 13.93 10.99
N THR A 74 2.67 13.63 12.29
CA THR A 74 1.49 13.21 13.07
C THR A 74 0.95 14.37 13.91
N ILE A 75 -0.37 14.44 14.09
CA ILE A 75 -1.01 15.43 14.98
C ILE A 75 -0.86 15.08 16.46
N GLY A 76 -0.42 13.86 16.80
CA GLY A 76 -0.28 13.42 18.18
C GLY A 76 0.14 11.95 18.32
N GLY A 77 -0.01 11.43 19.53
CA GLY A 77 0.49 10.10 19.88
C GLY A 77 2.00 10.09 20.11
N ILE A 78 2.58 8.89 20.16
CA ILE A 78 4.01 8.67 20.28
C ILE A 78 4.62 8.27 18.93
N LEU A 79 5.92 8.48 18.79
CA LEU A 79 6.69 8.01 17.66
C LEU A 79 7.24 6.61 17.99
N ASP A 80 6.47 5.59 17.65
CA ASP A 80 6.84 4.20 17.85
C ASP A 80 7.16 3.54 16.50
N PHE A 81 8.45 3.31 16.23
CA PHE A 81 8.93 2.81 14.94
C PHE A 81 9.42 1.37 15.03
N PHE A 82 8.96 0.53 14.11
CA PHE A 82 9.48 -0.81 13.88
C PHE A 82 10.18 -0.84 12.52
N VAL A 83 11.44 -1.28 12.53
CA VAL A 83 12.26 -1.44 11.33
C VAL A 83 12.49 -2.92 11.08
N PHE A 84 12.16 -3.36 9.88
CA PHE A 84 12.29 -4.74 9.42
C PHE A 84 13.35 -4.80 8.34
N LEU A 85 14.24 -5.79 8.41
CA LEU A 85 15.39 -5.91 7.51
C LEU A 85 15.39 -7.30 6.87
N GLY A 86 15.60 -7.37 5.56
CA GLY A 86 15.74 -8.63 4.85
C GLY A 86 16.38 -8.45 3.48
N PRO A 87 17.19 -9.41 3.00
CA PRO A 87 17.70 -9.39 1.63
C PRO A 87 16.59 -9.43 0.57
N GLU A 88 15.46 -10.09 0.88
CA GLU A 88 14.32 -10.24 -0.02
C GLU A 88 13.07 -9.52 0.53
N PRO A 89 12.22 -8.92 -0.32
CA PRO A 89 11.03 -8.21 0.12
C PRO A 89 10.04 -9.12 0.86
N GLU A 90 9.97 -10.41 0.51
CA GLU A 90 9.11 -11.39 1.18
C GLU A 90 9.51 -11.57 2.64
N GLN A 91 10.81 -11.54 2.96
CA GLN A 91 11.29 -11.71 4.33
C GLN A 91 10.91 -10.50 5.20
N VAL A 92 11.00 -9.29 4.64
CA VAL A 92 10.55 -8.06 5.31
C VAL A 92 9.05 -8.13 5.61
N ILE A 93 8.23 -8.55 4.64
CA ILE A 93 6.78 -8.70 4.83
C ILE A 93 6.44 -9.85 5.80
N GLN A 94 7.21 -10.93 5.80
CA GLN A 94 7.03 -12.02 6.77
C GLN A 94 7.28 -11.53 8.21
N GLN A 95 8.32 -10.72 8.44
CA GLN A 95 8.58 -10.13 9.76
C GLN A 95 7.49 -9.13 10.16
N TYR A 96 7.06 -8.27 9.23
CA TYR A 96 5.98 -7.30 9.45
C TYR A 96 4.67 -8.00 9.84
N THR A 97 4.25 -9.00 9.07
CA THR A 97 3.02 -9.78 9.34
C THR A 97 3.15 -10.66 10.57
N TRP A 98 4.36 -11.03 10.98
CA TRP A 98 4.57 -11.70 12.26
C TRP A 98 4.29 -10.76 13.45
N LEU A 99 4.66 -9.48 13.33
CA LEU A 99 4.38 -8.47 14.36
C LEU A 99 2.89 -8.05 14.40
N VAL A 100 2.31 -7.67 13.25
CA VAL A 100 0.95 -7.11 13.17
C VAL A 100 -0.14 -8.19 13.19
N GLY A 101 0.20 -9.41 12.77
CA GLY A 101 -0.74 -10.52 12.62
C GLY A 101 -0.79 -11.00 11.17
N ARG A 102 -0.86 -12.32 11.02
CA ARG A 102 -0.97 -12.96 9.70
C ARG A 102 -2.39 -12.83 9.16
N SER A 103 -2.51 -12.73 7.85
CA SER A 103 -3.79 -12.76 7.16
C SER A 103 -4.57 -14.02 7.51
N ILE A 104 -5.89 -13.87 7.67
CA ILE A 104 -6.79 -14.99 7.91
C ILE A 104 -6.78 -15.95 6.71
N LEU A 105 -6.98 -17.25 6.99
CA LEU A 105 -7.21 -18.23 5.92
C LEU A 105 -8.67 -18.12 5.45
N PRO A 106 -8.93 -17.65 4.23
CA PRO A 106 -10.31 -17.56 3.72
C PRO A 106 -10.90 -18.96 3.50
N PRO A 107 -12.21 -19.16 3.71
CA PRO A 107 -12.85 -20.43 3.40
C PRO A 107 -12.84 -20.68 1.89
N TYR A 108 -12.73 -21.94 1.47
CA TYR A 108 -12.51 -22.30 0.07
C TYR A 108 -13.54 -21.70 -0.90
N TRP A 109 -14.82 -21.67 -0.52
CA TRP A 109 -15.90 -21.11 -1.34
C TRP A 109 -15.77 -19.60 -1.61
N SER A 110 -15.06 -18.85 -0.76
CA SER A 110 -14.90 -17.40 -0.92
C SER A 110 -13.94 -17.02 -2.05
N LEU A 111 -13.09 -17.96 -2.48
CA LEU A 111 -12.19 -17.79 -3.63
C LEU A 111 -12.92 -17.96 -4.98
N GLY A 112 -14.19 -18.38 -4.94
CA GLY A 112 -15.05 -18.44 -6.13
C GLY A 112 -15.49 -17.06 -6.60
N PHE A 113 -16.15 -17.02 -7.76
CA PHE A 113 -16.73 -15.81 -8.31
C PHE A 113 -17.92 -15.34 -7.47
N GLN A 114 -18.01 -14.02 -7.23
CA GLN A 114 -19.06 -13.41 -6.40
C GLN A 114 -19.86 -12.39 -7.23
N LEU A 115 -21.19 -12.46 -7.15
CA LEU A 115 -22.12 -11.50 -7.76
C LEU A 115 -22.62 -10.52 -6.70
N ALA A 116 -22.41 -9.22 -6.93
CA ALA A 116 -22.93 -8.16 -6.08
C ALA A 116 -23.25 -6.91 -6.90
N ARG A 117 -24.28 -6.18 -6.49
CA ARG A 117 -24.65 -4.88 -7.04
C ARG A 117 -25.24 -4.02 -5.93
N TRP A 118 -24.92 -2.74 -5.94
CA TRP A 118 -25.66 -1.76 -5.15
C TRP A 118 -27.07 -1.61 -5.75
N ASP A 119 -28.08 -1.90 -4.94
CA ASP A 119 -29.51 -1.83 -5.28
C ASP A 119 -29.97 -2.74 -6.44
N TYR A 120 -30.52 -3.91 -6.08
CA TYR A 120 -31.18 -4.81 -7.04
C TYR A 120 -32.63 -4.44 -7.34
N SER A 121 -33.21 -3.43 -6.65
CA SER A 121 -34.60 -2.95 -6.70
C SER A 121 -35.71 -3.96 -6.37
N SER A 122 -35.56 -5.25 -6.67
CA SER A 122 -36.53 -6.30 -6.32
C SER A 122 -35.90 -7.70 -6.28
N LEU A 123 -36.55 -8.61 -5.54
CA LEU A 123 -36.16 -10.04 -5.49
C LEU A 123 -36.22 -10.69 -6.88
N THR A 124 -37.22 -10.34 -7.69
CA THR A 124 -37.41 -10.88 -9.04
C THR A 124 -36.22 -10.55 -9.94
N HIS A 125 -35.71 -9.33 -9.86
CA HIS A 125 -34.55 -8.90 -10.64
C HIS A 125 -33.28 -9.62 -10.18
N MET A 126 -33.07 -9.79 -8.87
CA MET A 126 -31.96 -10.59 -8.35
C MET A 126 -32.00 -12.04 -8.86
N GLN A 127 -33.18 -12.66 -8.90
CA GLN A 127 -33.35 -14.02 -9.41
C GLN A 127 -33.05 -14.13 -10.91
N MET A 128 -33.33 -13.09 -11.72
CA MET A 128 -32.96 -13.09 -13.15
C MET A 128 -31.44 -13.03 -13.36
N VAL A 129 -30.69 -12.40 -12.46
CA VAL A 129 -29.22 -12.30 -12.58
C VAL A 129 -28.52 -13.62 -12.23
N VAL A 130 -29.14 -14.44 -11.38
CA VAL A 130 -28.57 -15.73 -10.94
C VAL A 130 -28.94 -16.88 -11.88
N LYS A 131 -30.08 -16.78 -12.57
CA LYS A 131 -30.58 -17.80 -13.51
C LYS A 131 -29.87 -17.72 -14.86
#